data_AF-A0A2D9RMW6-F1
#
_entry.id   AF-A0A2D9RMW6-F1
#
_cell.length_a   1.000
_cell.length_b   1.000
_cell.length_c   1.000
_cell.angle_alpha   90.00
_cell.angle_beta   90.00
_cell.angle_gamma   90.00
#
_symmetry.space_group_name_H-M   'P 1'
#
loop_
_entity.id
_entity.type
_entity.pdbx_description
1 polymer ?
#
loop_
_entity_poly.entity_id
_entity_poly.type
_entity_poly.pdbx_seq_one_letter_code
_entity_poly.pdbx_strand_id
1 'polypeptide(L)'
;MIEDLGAIAQIIEGALLPLSLIYLAREAQLNVKLTKAQFSHTLTDRLYERYLSSTQNQEFVAFLSKDFASEDLSNEDQWRVTLWTNTMLVDLFDTHEQYQNGLATQEQLDMRMNLLKLGLMRSPGAKAAWSLWKPSKNQEFIDWFEAEIFDGPLEDDSDAQAAALNMRRS
;
A
#
# COMPACT_ATOMS: atom_id res chain seq x y z
N MET A 1 -63.58 -9.39 -15.80
CA MET A 1 -62.76 -10.56 -15.44
C MET A 1 -61.48 -10.68 -16.26
N ILE A 2 -61.50 -10.91 -17.59
CA ILE A 2 -60.25 -11.01 -18.39
C ILE A 2 -59.58 -9.63 -18.57
N GLU A 3 -60.36 -8.57 -18.78
CA GLU A 3 -59.83 -7.19 -18.87
C GLU A 3 -59.21 -6.70 -17.54
N ASP A 4 -59.80 -7.07 -16.39
CA ASP A 4 -59.24 -6.76 -15.07
C ASP A 4 -57.89 -7.46 -14.84
N LEU A 5 -57.74 -8.71 -15.31
CA LEU A 5 -56.48 -9.45 -15.23
C LEU A 5 -55.39 -8.81 -16.09
N GLY A 6 -55.73 -8.30 -17.28
CA GLY A 6 -54.80 -7.58 -18.15
C GLY A 6 -54.31 -6.26 -17.55
N ALA A 7 -55.21 -5.50 -16.92
CA ALA A 7 -54.83 -4.27 -16.22
C ALA A 7 -53.92 -4.55 -15.01
N ILE A 8 -54.20 -5.60 -14.24
CA ILE A 8 -53.34 -6.03 -13.12
C ILE A 8 -51.95 -6.44 -13.62
N ALA A 9 -51.87 -7.22 -14.71
CA ALA A 9 -50.59 -7.62 -15.30
C ALA A 9 -49.74 -6.42 -15.74
N GLN A 10 -50.35 -5.42 -16.39
CA GLN A 10 -49.65 -4.21 -16.82
C GLN A 10 -49.14 -3.36 -15.65
N ILE A 11 -49.90 -3.29 -14.55
CA ILE A 11 -49.46 -2.62 -13.31
C ILE A 11 -48.25 -3.36 -12.71
N ILE A 12 -48.29 -4.69 -12.69
CA ILE A 12 -47.19 -5.52 -12.19
C ILE A 12 -45.94 -5.34 -13.06
N GLU A 13 -46.07 -5.42 -14.39
CA GLU A 13 -44.95 -5.21 -15.33
C GLU A 13 -44.36 -3.80 -15.21
N GLY A 14 -45.21 -2.78 -15.09
CA GLY A 14 -44.79 -1.39 -14.88
C GLY A 14 -44.07 -1.17 -13.54
N ALA A 15 -44.38 -1.98 -12.51
CA ALA A 15 -43.72 -1.93 -11.21
C ALA A 15 -42.43 -2.77 -11.15
N LEU A 16 -42.34 -3.86 -11.91
CA LEU A 16 -41.19 -4.76 -11.90
C LEU A 16 -39.90 -4.06 -12.33
N LEU A 17 -39.93 -3.31 -13.44
CA LEU A 17 -38.74 -2.60 -13.95
C LEU A 17 -38.14 -1.61 -12.93
N PRO A 18 -38.90 -0.66 -12.34
CA PRO A 18 -38.33 0.26 -11.36
C PRO A 18 -37.88 -0.47 -10.09
N LEU A 19 -38.57 -1.52 -9.64
CA LEU A 19 -38.15 -2.32 -8.50
C LEU A 19 -36.82 -3.05 -8.76
N SER A 20 -36.65 -3.61 -9.96
CA SER A 20 -35.39 -4.25 -10.38
C SER A 20 -34.24 -3.26 -10.44
N LEU A 21 -34.46 -2.04 -10.94
CA LEU A 21 -33.43 -0.99 -10.94
C LEU A 21 -33.03 -0.58 -9.52
N ILE A 22 -33.99 -0.45 -8.60
CA ILE A 22 -33.71 -0.15 -7.18
C ILE A 22 -32.90 -1.29 -6.55
N TYR A 23 -33.25 -2.54 -6.84
CA TYR A 23 -32.52 -3.70 -6.35
C TYR A 23 -31.07 -3.72 -6.87
N LEU A 24 -30.85 -3.56 -8.18
CA LEU A 24 -29.51 -3.52 -8.78
C LEU A 24 -28.67 -2.37 -8.22
N ALA A 25 -29.27 -1.19 -8.01
CA ALA A 25 -28.58 -0.07 -7.40
C ALA A 25 -28.12 -0.39 -5.97
N ARG A 26 -28.96 -1.04 -5.16
CA ARG A 26 -28.58 -1.50 -3.82
C ARG A 26 -27.52 -2.59 -3.85
N GLU A 27 -27.63 -3.54 -4.76
CA GLU A 27 -26.66 -4.61 -4.95
C GLU A 27 -25.28 -4.04 -5.33
N ALA A 28 -25.23 -3.08 -6.25
CA ALA A 28 -24.00 -2.38 -6.61
C ALA A 28 -23.36 -1.66 -5.40
N GLN A 29 -24.16 -0.99 -4.57
CA GLN A 29 -23.68 -0.35 -3.34
C GLN A 29 -23.14 -1.37 -2.33
N LEU A 30 -23.82 -2.51 -2.17
CA LEU A 30 -23.39 -3.59 -1.29
C LEU A 30 -22.08 -4.21 -1.78
N ASN A 31 -21.93 -4.44 -3.09
CA ASN A 31 -20.70 -4.96 -3.70
C ASN A 31 -19.52 -4.02 -3.44
N VAL A 32 -19.68 -2.71 -3.65
CA VAL A 32 -18.63 -1.73 -3.32
C VAL A 32 -18.25 -1.80 -1.85
N LYS A 33 -19.23 -1.87 -0.94
CA LYS A 33 -18.97 -1.98 0.51
C LYS A 33 -18.23 -3.26 0.86
N LEU A 34 -18.62 -4.38 0.26
CA LEU A 34 -17.98 -5.69 0.46
C LEU A 34 -16.53 -5.68 -0.04
N THR A 35 -16.28 -5.14 -1.24
CA THR A 35 -14.93 -5.04 -1.80
C THR A 35 -14.01 -4.21 -0.91
N LYS A 36 -14.48 -3.05 -0.41
CA LYS A 36 -13.72 -2.22 0.54
C LYS A 36 -13.40 -2.95 1.84
N ALA A 37 -14.37 -3.70 2.38
CA ALA A 37 -14.19 -4.47 3.61
C ALA A 37 -13.18 -5.62 3.40
N GLN A 38 -13.30 -6.36 2.30
CA GLN A 38 -12.37 -7.45 1.95
C GLN A 38 -10.95 -6.91 1.78
N PHE A 39 -10.78 -5.81 1.06
CA PHE A 39 -9.48 -5.18 0.88
C PHE A 39 -8.86 -4.71 2.20
N SER A 40 -9.67 -4.06 3.06
CA SER A 40 -9.23 -3.64 4.39
C SER A 40 -8.82 -4.83 5.26
N HIS A 41 -9.56 -5.94 5.19
CA HIS A 41 -9.18 -7.19 5.85
C HIS A 41 -7.85 -7.72 5.32
N THR A 42 -7.65 -7.81 4.00
CA THR A 42 -6.39 -8.27 3.40
C THR A 42 -5.20 -7.40 3.78
N LEU A 43 -5.34 -6.07 3.81
CA LEU A 43 -4.27 -5.16 4.26
C LEU A 43 -3.91 -5.39 5.73
N THR A 44 -4.91 -5.65 6.55
CA THR A 44 -4.76 -5.88 7.99
C THR A 44 -4.12 -7.24 8.27
N ASP A 45 -4.60 -8.29 7.60
CA ASP A 45 -4.09 -9.66 7.74
C ASP A 45 -2.61 -9.75 7.35
N ARG A 46 -2.22 -9.16 6.20
CA ARG A 46 -0.81 -9.09 5.77
C ARG A 46 0.07 -8.40 6.81
N LEU A 47 -0.44 -7.33 7.43
CA LEU A 47 0.30 -6.58 8.45
C LEU A 47 0.45 -7.40 9.73
N TYR A 48 -0.63 -8.05 10.19
CA TYR A 48 -0.61 -8.92 11.37
C TYR A 48 0.34 -10.10 11.18
N GLU A 49 0.28 -10.79 10.05
CA GLU A 49 1.16 -11.92 9.73
C GLU A 49 2.62 -11.48 9.74
N ARG A 50 2.92 -10.32 9.13
CA ARG A 50 4.28 -9.75 9.12
C ARG A 50 4.78 -9.44 10.52
N TYR A 51 3.98 -8.79 11.38
CA TYR A 51 4.41 -8.51 12.74
C TYR A 51 4.60 -9.77 13.56
N LEU A 52 3.64 -10.69 13.53
CA LEU A 52 3.73 -11.92 14.31
C LEU A 52 4.92 -12.78 13.89
N SER A 53 5.09 -13.00 12.58
CA SER A 53 6.24 -13.76 12.05
C SER A 53 7.57 -13.09 12.38
N SER A 54 7.64 -11.75 12.32
CA SER A 54 8.84 -11.00 12.70
C SER A 54 9.19 -11.21 14.17
N THR A 55 8.21 -11.17 15.08
CA THR A 55 8.45 -11.36 16.52
C THR A 55 8.90 -12.77 16.90
N GLN A 56 8.57 -13.77 16.07
CA GLN A 56 8.96 -15.17 16.30
C GLN A 56 10.40 -15.45 15.84
N ASN A 57 11.00 -14.57 15.04
CA ASN A 57 12.37 -14.72 14.56
C ASN A 57 13.33 -13.83 15.36
N GLN A 58 14.04 -14.43 16.31
CA GLN A 58 14.95 -13.70 17.21
C GLN A 58 16.09 -12.99 16.46
N GLU A 59 16.65 -13.59 15.40
CA GLU A 59 17.69 -12.96 14.59
C GLU A 59 17.14 -11.70 13.89
N PHE A 60 15.90 -11.80 13.38
CA PHE A 60 15.25 -10.69 12.72
C PHE A 60 14.90 -9.56 13.70
N VAL A 61 14.42 -9.88 14.90
CA VAL A 61 14.19 -8.87 15.96
C VAL A 61 15.50 -8.19 16.36
N ALA A 62 16.59 -8.95 16.53
CA ALA A 62 17.90 -8.38 16.83
C ALA A 62 18.40 -7.47 15.69
N PHE A 63 18.15 -7.84 14.44
CA PHE A 63 18.40 -6.98 13.30
C PHE A 63 17.56 -5.69 13.35
N LEU A 64 16.25 -5.78 13.60
CA LEU A 64 15.35 -4.62 13.70
C LEU A 64 15.68 -3.68 14.86
N SER A 65 16.39 -4.16 15.90
CA SER A 65 16.84 -3.32 17.02
C SER A 65 18.11 -2.51 16.75
N LYS A 66 18.77 -2.70 15.60
CA LYS A 66 19.96 -1.93 15.23
C LYS A 66 19.57 -0.50 14.86
N ASP A 67 20.49 0.44 15.10
CA ASP A 67 20.37 1.78 14.53
C ASP A 67 20.68 1.73 13.02
N PHE A 68 19.65 1.85 12.20
CA PHE A 68 19.78 1.80 10.75
C PHE A 68 20.48 3.04 10.15
N ALA A 69 20.69 4.10 10.92
CA ALA A 69 21.50 5.23 10.51
C ALA A 69 22.98 5.12 10.91
N SER A 70 23.37 4.06 11.62
CA SER A 70 24.75 3.86 12.06
C SER A 70 25.70 3.59 10.88
N GLU A 71 26.89 4.18 10.92
CA GLU A 71 27.98 3.89 9.99
C GLU A 71 28.59 2.49 10.20
N ASP A 72 28.30 1.85 11.34
CA ASP A 72 28.82 0.52 11.71
C ASP A 72 28.02 -0.65 11.09
N LEU A 73 27.07 -0.37 10.20
CA LEU A 73 26.31 -1.44 9.52
C LEU A 73 27.19 -2.16 8.50
N SER A 74 27.33 -3.47 8.70
CA SER A 74 27.95 -4.34 7.72
C SER A 74 27.22 -4.29 6.37
N ASN A 75 27.90 -4.64 5.27
CA ASN A 75 27.25 -4.74 3.97
C ASN A 75 26.05 -5.71 3.99
N GLU A 76 26.13 -6.80 4.77
CA GLU A 76 25.02 -7.72 4.97
C GLU A 76 23.82 -7.05 5.66
N ASP A 77 24.08 -6.24 6.69
CA ASP A 77 23.04 -5.46 7.36
C ASP A 77 22.40 -4.46 6.40
N GLN A 78 23.19 -3.76 5.58
CA GLN A 78 22.67 -2.82 4.58
C GLN A 78 21.79 -3.52 3.53
N TRP A 79 22.17 -4.74 3.11
CA TRP A 79 21.33 -5.56 2.24
C TRP A 79 20.02 -5.97 2.92
N ARG A 80 20.07 -6.40 4.19
CA ARG A 80 18.85 -6.73 4.97
C ARG A 80 17.94 -5.52 5.13
N VAL A 81 18.49 -4.33 5.40
CA VAL A 81 17.74 -3.07 5.47
C VAL A 81 17.08 -2.74 4.14
N THR A 82 17.82 -2.92 3.03
CA THR A 82 17.30 -2.68 1.68
C THR A 82 16.14 -3.61 1.33
N LEU A 83 16.29 -4.91 1.60
CA LEU A 83 15.23 -5.91 1.36
C LEU A 83 14.00 -5.65 2.23
N TRP A 84 14.21 -5.29 3.49
CA TRP A 84 13.13 -4.91 4.40
C TRP A 84 12.41 -3.64 3.92
N THR A 85 13.16 -2.62 3.52
CA THR A 85 12.63 -1.36 2.95
C THR A 85 11.83 -1.63 1.69
N ASN A 86 12.32 -2.46 0.77
CA ASN A 86 11.59 -2.86 -0.43
C ASN A 86 10.24 -3.49 -0.10
N THR A 87 10.19 -4.35 0.93
CA THR A 87 8.93 -4.95 1.38
C THR A 87 7.94 -3.89 1.86
N MET A 88 8.41 -2.89 2.62
CA MET A 88 7.57 -1.78 3.08
C MET A 88 7.13 -0.86 1.95
N LEU A 89 8.03 -0.56 1.01
CA LEU A 89 7.74 0.27 -0.16
C LEU A 89 6.68 -0.36 -1.05
N VAL A 90 6.76 -1.66 -1.36
CA VAL A 90 5.75 -2.35 -2.16
C VAL A 90 4.37 -2.31 -1.49
N ASP A 91 4.31 -2.53 -0.16
CA ASP A 91 3.06 -2.44 0.62
C ASP A 91 2.50 -1.01 0.64
N LEU A 92 3.36 0.02 0.71
CA LEU A 92 2.96 1.42 0.58
C LEU A 92 2.44 1.73 -0.82
N PHE A 93 3.12 1.29 -1.87
CA PHE A 93 2.73 1.55 -3.27
C PHE A 93 1.35 0.99 -3.57
N ASP A 94 1.12 -0.27 -3.20
CA ASP A 94 -0.20 -0.92 -3.32
C ASP A 94 -1.25 -0.12 -2.55
N THR A 95 -0.97 0.24 -1.29
CA THR A 95 -1.96 0.97 -0.49
C THR A 95 -2.25 2.38 -1.02
N HIS A 96 -1.26 3.08 -1.55
CA HIS A 96 -1.44 4.40 -2.16
C HIS A 96 -2.32 4.34 -3.41
N GLU A 97 -2.03 3.40 -4.32
CA GLU A 97 -2.87 3.18 -5.51
C GLU A 97 -4.32 2.88 -5.11
N GLN A 98 -4.50 2.04 -4.08
CA GLN A 98 -5.82 1.65 -3.60
C GLN A 98 -6.53 2.79 -2.85
N TYR A 99 -5.78 3.70 -2.22
CA TYR A 99 -6.31 4.94 -1.65
C TYR A 99 -6.84 5.86 -2.76
N GLN A 100 -6.07 6.05 -3.84
CA GLN A 100 -6.52 6.83 -5.00
C GLN A 100 -7.78 6.23 -5.65
N ASN A 101 -7.92 4.90 -5.64
CA ASN A 101 -9.11 4.20 -6.12
C ASN A 101 -10.28 4.18 -5.11
N GLY A 102 -10.14 4.80 -3.94
CA GLY A 102 -11.17 4.87 -2.90
C GLY A 102 -11.45 3.54 -2.19
N LEU A 103 -10.54 2.57 -2.31
CA LEU A 103 -10.61 1.24 -1.69
C LEU A 103 -9.89 1.19 -0.33
N ALA A 104 -8.80 1.93 -0.18
CA ALA A 104 -8.10 2.13 1.08
C ALA A 104 -8.56 3.41 1.81
N THR A 105 -8.39 3.46 3.13
CA THR A 105 -8.58 4.68 3.92
C THR A 105 -7.26 5.46 4.06
N GLN A 106 -7.35 6.76 4.34
CA GLN A 106 -6.17 7.58 4.65
C GLN A 106 -5.40 6.99 5.85
N GLU A 107 -6.09 6.53 6.89
CA GLU A 107 -5.47 5.90 8.06
C GLU A 107 -4.62 4.67 7.70
N GLN A 108 -5.08 3.83 6.76
CA GLN A 108 -4.33 2.67 6.28
C GLN A 108 -3.06 3.07 5.53
N LEU A 109 -3.09 4.19 4.81
CA LEU A 109 -1.95 4.78 4.12
C LEU A 109 -0.96 5.42 5.12
N ASP A 110 -1.47 6.27 6.01
CA ASP A 110 -0.69 6.96 7.05
C ASP A 110 0.07 5.99 7.93
N MET A 111 -0.56 4.88 8.33
CA MET A 111 0.09 3.85 9.13
C MET A 111 1.35 3.32 8.43
N ARG A 112 1.28 3.01 7.13
CA ARG A 112 2.43 2.49 6.35
C ARG A 112 3.48 3.55 6.13
N MET A 113 3.05 4.78 5.85
CA MET A 113 3.94 5.93 5.73
C MET A 113 4.73 6.15 7.03
N ASN A 114 4.05 6.14 8.18
CA ASN A 114 4.68 6.29 9.48
C ASN A 114 5.71 5.20 9.79
N LEU A 115 5.47 3.95 9.36
CA LEU A 115 6.46 2.87 9.54
C LEU A 115 7.79 3.15 8.81
N LEU A 116 7.73 3.75 7.62
CA LEU A 116 8.93 4.17 6.89
C LEU A 116 9.64 5.35 7.59
N LYS A 117 8.87 6.26 8.20
CA LYS A 117 9.38 7.43 8.93
C LYS A 117 10.10 7.09 10.23
N LEU A 118 9.84 5.93 10.85
CA LEU A 118 10.45 5.51 12.13
C LEU A 118 11.98 5.26 12.09
N GLY A 119 12.67 5.71 11.04
CA GLY A 119 14.13 5.67 10.93
C GLY A 119 14.65 4.80 9.79
N LEU A 120 13.80 3.98 9.18
CA LEU A 120 14.20 3.07 8.09
C LEU A 120 14.76 3.85 6.90
N MET A 121 14.02 4.88 6.46
CA MET A 121 14.38 5.69 5.29
C MET A 121 15.60 6.60 5.50
N ARG A 122 16.15 6.67 6.71
CA ARG A 122 17.39 7.43 6.99
C ARG A 122 18.65 6.65 6.59
N SER A 123 18.54 5.33 6.46
CA SER A 123 19.67 4.46 6.14
C SER A 123 20.12 4.57 4.67
N PRO A 124 21.42 4.35 4.37
CA PRO A 124 21.90 4.27 2.99
C PRO A 124 21.19 3.19 2.16
N GLY A 125 20.95 2.00 2.76
CA GLY A 125 20.24 0.91 2.10
C GLY A 125 18.80 1.26 1.73
N ALA A 126 18.08 2.01 2.55
CA ALA A 126 16.73 2.45 2.24
C ALA A 126 16.69 3.53 1.15
N LYS A 127 17.65 4.46 1.15
CA LYS A 127 17.80 5.45 0.06
C LYS A 127 18.13 4.76 -1.26
N ALA A 128 19.00 3.76 -1.24
CA ALA A 128 19.30 2.92 -2.40
C ALA A 128 18.06 2.13 -2.88
N ALA A 129 17.24 1.60 -1.96
CA ALA A 129 15.98 0.97 -2.32
C ALA A 129 15.04 1.97 -3.05
N TRP A 130 14.94 3.21 -2.55
CA TRP A 130 14.14 4.24 -3.20
C TRP A 130 14.65 4.63 -4.58
N SER A 131 15.96 4.81 -4.77
CA SER A 131 16.52 5.16 -6.09
C SER A 131 16.26 4.10 -7.16
N LEU A 132 16.16 2.83 -6.78
CA LEU A 132 15.76 1.75 -7.68
C LEU A 132 14.28 1.85 -8.11
N TRP A 133 13.39 2.30 -7.22
CA TRP A 133 11.96 2.40 -7.51
C TRP A 133 11.55 3.72 -8.17
N LYS A 134 12.20 4.82 -7.82
CA LYS A 134 11.88 6.18 -8.29
C LYS A 134 11.65 6.26 -9.81
N PRO A 135 12.48 5.67 -10.69
CA PRO A 135 12.27 5.72 -12.15
C PRO A 135 10.98 5.05 -12.65
N SER A 136 10.39 4.15 -11.85
CA SER A 136 9.14 3.44 -12.19
C SER A 136 7.88 4.15 -11.70
N LYS A 137 8.02 5.26 -10.96
CA LYS A 137 6.90 6.00 -10.36
C LYS A 137 6.56 7.24 -11.16
N ASN A 138 5.31 7.68 -11.06
CA ASN A 138 4.88 8.94 -11.64
C ASN A 138 5.36 10.12 -10.77
N GLN A 139 5.43 11.31 -11.36
CA GLN A 139 5.97 12.49 -10.68
C GLN A 139 5.17 12.89 -9.45
N GLU A 140 3.83 12.81 -9.51
CA GLU A 140 2.94 13.13 -8.38
C GLU A 140 3.25 12.27 -7.15
N PHE A 141 3.42 10.96 -7.34
CA PHE A 141 3.79 10.03 -6.28
C PHE A 141 5.19 10.33 -5.74
N ILE A 142 6.16 10.61 -6.63
CA ILE A 142 7.54 10.93 -6.24
C ILE A 142 7.54 12.17 -5.35
N ASP A 143 6.89 13.25 -5.78
CA ASP A 143 6.85 14.52 -5.05
C ASP A 143 6.18 14.35 -3.68
N TRP A 144 5.05 13.63 -3.63
CA TRP A 144 4.38 13.31 -2.38
C TRP A 144 5.25 12.46 -1.45
N PHE A 145 5.84 11.38 -1.96
CA PHE A 145 6.64 10.46 -1.16
C PHE A 145 7.89 11.13 -0.60
N GLU A 146 8.62 11.88 -1.43
CA GLU A 146 9.84 12.56 -1.00
C GLU A 146 9.55 13.70 -0.03
N ALA A 147 8.45 14.43 -0.21
CA ALA A 147 8.00 15.43 0.76
C ALA A 147 7.66 14.79 2.11
N GLU A 148 6.96 13.65 2.12
CA GLU A 148 6.59 12.97 3.36
C GLU A 148 7.79 12.38 4.11
N ILE A 149 8.74 11.79 3.39
CA ILE A 149 9.83 11.01 3.97
C ILE A 149 11.11 11.82 4.22
N PHE A 150 11.45 12.73 3.31
CA PHE A 150 12.73 13.45 3.30
C PHE A 150 12.59 14.96 3.51
N ASP A 151 11.38 15.46 3.77
CA ASP A 151 11.07 16.89 3.88
C ASP A 151 11.44 17.70 2.61
N GLY A 152 11.51 17.03 1.46
CA GLY A 152 11.88 17.63 0.18
C GLY A 152 12.51 16.64 -0.81
N PRO A 153 12.92 17.12 -2.01
CA PRO A 153 13.52 16.25 -3.02
C PRO A 153 14.80 15.58 -2.49
N LEU A 154 14.94 14.28 -2.74
CA LEU A 154 16.16 13.59 -2.35
C LEU A 154 17.32 14.01 -3.27
N GLU A 155 18.38 14.58 -2.68
CA GLU A 155 19.62 14.93 -3.41
C GLU A 155 20.37 13.67 -3.89
N ASP A 156 21.07 13.80 -5.01
CA ASP A 156 21.46 12.76 -5.99
C ASP A 156 22.50 11.69 -5.53
N ASP A 157 22.75 11.54 -4.23
CA ASP A 157 23.76 10.59 -3.69
C ASP A 157 23.24 9.13 -3.60
N SER A 158 21.95 8.92 -3.82
CA SER A 158 21.32 7.58 -3.69
C SER A 158 21.71 6.59 -4.80
N ASP A 159 22.05 7.07 -6.00
CA ASP A 159 22.51 6.22 -7.10
C ASP A 159 23.96 5.75 -6.88
N ALA A 160 24.82 6.61 -6.33
CA ALA A 160 26.18 6.25 -5.94
C ALA A 160 26.18 5.20 -4.81
N GLN A 161 25.28 5.33 -3.83
CA GLN A 161 25.10 4.36 -2.75
C GLN A 161 24.61 3.00 -3.26
N ALA A 162 23.63 2.98 -4.17
CA ALA A 162 23.15 1.74 -4.78
C ALA A 162 24.27 1.02 -5.57
N ALA A 163 25.13 1.76 -6.27
CA ALA A 163 26.29 1.20 -6.96
C ALA A 163 27.34 0.64 -5.97
N ALA A 164 27.66 1.38 -4.90
CA ALA A 164 28.61 0.96 -3.87
C ALA A 164 28.20 -0.36 -3.17
N LEU A 165 26.89 -0.60 -3.05
CA LEU A 165 26.33 -1.80 -2.45
C LEU A 165 26.14 -2.97 -3.44
N ASN A 166 26.60 -2.82 -4.69
CA ASN A 166 26.40 -3.78 -5.79
C ASN A 166 24.91 -4.08 -6.07
N MET A 167 24.02 -3.12 -5.79
CA MET A 167 22.58 -3.26 -6.03
C MET A 167 22.19 -2.90 -7.46
N ARG A 168 23.03 -2.10 -8.13
CA ARG A 168 22.87 -1.73 -9.54
C ARG A 168 24.16 -2.08 -10.28
N ARG A 169 24.04 -2.72 -11.45
CA ARG A 169 25.21 -2.94 -12.33
C ARG A 169 25.58 -1.61 -12.97
N SER A 170 26.86 -1.25 -12.87
CA SER A 170 27.47 -0.09 -13.56
C SER A 170 27.35 -0.20 -15.07
#